data_AF-A0A6A7N3L9-F1
#
_entry.id   AF-A0A6A7N3L9-F1
#
_cell.length_a   1.000
_cell.length_b   1.000
_cell.length_c   1.000
_cell.angle_alpha   90.00
_cell.angle_beta   90.00
_cell.angle_gamma   90.00
#
_symmetry.space_group_name_H-M   'P 1'
#
loop_
_entity.id
_entity.type
_entity.pdbx_description
1 polymer ?
#
loop_
_entity_poly.entity_id
_entity_poly.type
_entity_poly.pdbx_seq_one_letter_code
_entity_poly.pdbx_strand_id
1 'polypeptide(L)'
;MTASTKPYAVTINEHSSTAFAQAAALIRQGYVFTEAPPVIYEINGQASINLVLGAPTPYAIKAAEATIKLYTDLAEAADQRQVEAAARLTAEAVEKQQKKAALDAQIDEQTKALRKLRDQAAKLK
;
A
#
# COMPACT_ATOMS: atom_id res chain seq x y z
N MET A 1 -39.51 -14.45 28.00
CA MET A 1 -38.29 -14.06 27.28
C MET A 1 -37.26 -15.15 27.54
N THR A 2 -36.99 -16.01 26.56
CA THR A 2 -35.93 -17.01 26.68
C THR A 2 -34.60 -16.26 26.65
N ALA A 3 -33.81 -16.37 27.71
CA ALA A 3 -32.46 -15.85 27.72
C ALA A 3 -31.68 -16.54 26.60
N SER A 4 -31.35 -15.81 25.54
CA SER A 4 -30.43 -16.30 24.52
C SER A 4 -29.05 -16.38 25.16
N THR A 5 -28.72 -17.53 25.73
CA THR A 5 -27.39 -17.84 26.24
C THR A 5 -26.47 -17.93 25.04
N LYS A 6 -25.63 -16.91 24.83
CA LYS A 6 -24.58 -16.94 23.83
C LYS A 6 -23.72 -18.20 24.04
N PRO A 7 -23.34 -18.94 22.98
CA PRO A 7 -22.51 -20.12 23.12
C PRO A 7 -21.14 -19.75 23.70
N TYR A 8 -20.64 -20.52 24.66
CA TYR A 8 -19.34 -20.24 25.27
C TYR A 8 -18.19 -20.38 24.27
N ALA A 9 -18.27 -21.35 23.35
CA ALA A 9 -17.26 -21.60 22.33
C ALA A 9 -17.91 -21.69 20.94
N VAL A 10 -17.20 -21.21 19.93
CA VAL A 10 -17.61 -21.26 18.52
C VAL A 10 -16.44 -21.75 17.69
N THR A 11 -16.68 -22.74 16.84
CA THR A 11 -15.73 -23.22 15.85
C THR A 11 -16.23 -22.85 14.46
N ILE A 12 -15.38 -22.20 13.66
CA ILE A 12 -15.66 -21.84 12.27
C ILE A 12 -14.79 -22.75 11.38
N ASN A 13 -15.43 -23.46 10.45
CA ASN A 13 -14.76 -24.32 9.48
C ASN A 13 -15.23 -23.94 8.08
N GLU A 14 -14.52 -23.02 7.42
CA GLU A 14 -14.90 -22.50 6.11
C GLU A 14 -13.67 -22.11 5.29
N HIS A 15 -13.88 -21.60 4.08
CA HIS A 15 -12.81 -20.96 3.32
C HIS A 15 -12.20 -19.80 4.13
N SER A 16 -10.88 -19.67 4.12
CA SER A 16 -10.11 -18.72 4.94
C SER A 16 -10.67 -17.30 4.89
N SER A 17 -10.97 -16.77 3.70
CA SER A 17 -11.54 -15.42 3.53
C SER A 17 -12.86 -15.21 4.28
N THR A 18 -13.78 -16.19 4.25
CA THR A 18 -15.07 -16.09 4.95
C THR A 18 -14.93 -16.39 6.43
N ALA A 19 -14.09 -17.38 6.78
CA ALA A 19 -13.83 -17.77 8.16
C ALA A 19 -13.27 -16.60 8.99
N PHE A 20 -12.29 -15.85 8.45
CA PHE A 20 -11.74 -14.68 9.15
C PHE A 20 -12.74 -13.51 9.24
N ALA A 21 -13.60 -13.32 8.23
CA ALA A 21 -14.65 -12.30 8.27
C ALA A 21 -15.68 -12.61 9.37
N GLN A 22 -16.09 -13.88 9.49
CA GLN A 22 -16.98 -14.34 10.56
C GLN A 22 -16.30 -14.23 11.93
N ALA A 23 -15.04 -14.63 12.04
CA ALA A 23 -14.28 -14.50 13.27
C ALA A 23 -14.20 -13.04 13.74
N ALA A 24 -13.95 -12.09 12.82
CA ALA A 24 -13.94 -10.67 13.15
C ALA A 24 -15.30 -10.18 13.68
N ALA A 25 -16.41 -10.67 13.13
CA ALA A 25 -17.75 -10.34 13.64
C ALA A 25 -17.96 -10.88 15.07
N LEU A 26 -17.55 -12.12 15.34
CA LEU A 26 -17.64 -12.74 16.67
C LEU A 26 -16.72 -12.04 17.69
N ILE A 27 -15.53 -11.61 17.29
CA ILE A 27 -14.62 -10.88 18.18
C ILE A 27 -15.26 -9.58 18.67
N ARG A 28 -15.97 -8.84 17.81
CA ARG A 28 -16.74 -7.66 18.22
C ARG A 28 -17.86 -7.97 19.22
N GLN A 29 -18.29 -9.22 19.31
CA GLN A 29 -19.32 -9.70 20.24
C GLN A 29 -18.75 -10.22 21.58
N GLY A 30 -17.43 -10.13 21.78
CA GLY A 30 -16.74 -10.55 23.00
C GLY A 30 -16.06 -11.92 22.92
N TYR A 31 -15.90 -12.49 21.73
CA TYR A 31 -15.14 -13.72 21.54
C TYR A 31 -13.65 -13.43 21.33
N VAL A 32 -12.81 -14.38 21.73
CA VAL A 32 -11.35 -14.34 21.55
C VAL A 32 -10.86 -15.66 21.00
N PHE A 33 -9.75 -15.63 20.26
CA PHE A 33 -9.09 -16.86 19.83
C PHE A 33 -8.68 -17.69 21.04
N THR A 34 -8.85 -19.00 20.93
CA THR A 34 -8.26 -19.93 21.89
C THR A 34 -6.73 -19.90 21.78
N GLU A 35 -6.03 -20.53 22.73
CA GLU A 35 -4.57 -20.66 22.66
C GLU A 35 -4.11 -21.51 21.46
N ALA A 36 -4.99 -22.34 20.92
CA ALA A 36 -4.71 -23.07 19.70
C ALA A 36 -4.77 -22.12 18.49
N PRO A 37 -3.69 -22.01 17.70
CA PRO A 37 -3.68 -21.12 16.55
C PRO A 37 -4.73 -21.56 15.52
N PRO A 38 -5.28 -20.62 14.73
CA PRO A 38 -6.06 -20.95 13.54
C PRO A 38 -5.31 -21.92 12.64
N VAL A 39 -5.98 -22.99 12.22
CA VAL A 39 -5.41 -23.96 11.27
C VAL A 39 -5.83 -23.55 9.88
N ILE A 40 -4.87 -23.24 9.01
CA ILE A 40 -5.12 -22.96 7.59
C ILE A 40 -4.62 -24.16 6.78
N TYR A 41 -5.53 -24.80 6.06
CA TYR A 41 -5.24 -25.91 5.18
C TYR A 41 -4.84 -25.37 3.80
N GLU A 42 -3.54 -25.37 3.52
CA GLU A 42 -2.96 -24.76 2.30
C GLU A 42 -3.50 -25.36 1.00
N ILE A 43 -3.88 -26.65 1.01
CA ILE A 43 -4.31 -27.39 -0.18
C ILE A 43 -5.66 -26.88 -0.72
N ASN A 44 -6.58 -26.49 0.17
CA ASN A 44 -7.95 -26.13 -0.20
C ASN A 44 -8.37 -24.73 0.27
N GLY A 45 -7.44 -23.99 0.90
CA GLY A 45 -7.69 -22.66 1.43
C GLY A 45 -8.69 -22.63 2.58
N GLN A 46 -9.05 -23.77 3.18
CA GLN A 46 -9.94 -23.82 4.33
C GLN A 46 -9.22 -23.39 5.60
N ALA A 47 -9.98 -22.81 6.53
CA ALA A 47 -9.53 -22.43 7.84
C ALA A 47 -10.45 -23.04 8.90
N SER A 48 -9.83 -23.58 9.96
CA SER A 48 -10.48 -23.96 11.20
C SER A 48 -10.08 -22.97 12.28
N ILE A 49 -11.05 -22.23 12.80
CA ILE A 49 -10.86 -21.17 13.80
C ILE A 49 -11.69 -21.51 15.04
N ASN A 50 -11.05 -21.53 16.21
CA ASN A 50 -11.72 -21.73 17.48
C ASN A 50 -11.74 -20.42 18.28
N LEU A 51 -12.93 -20.04 18.74
CA LEU A 51 -13.19 -18.83 19.50
C LEU A 51 -13.92 -19.18 20.79
N VAL A 52 -13.61 -18.47 21.87
CA VAL A 52 -14.28 -18.60 23.17
C VAL A 52 -14.72 -17.25 23.68
N LEU A 53 -15.84 -17.21 24.40
CA LEU A 53 -16.35 -16.00 25.02
C LEU A 53 -15.47 -15.64 26.22
N GLY A 54 -14.84 -14.47 26.19
CA GLY A 54 -13.92 -14.08 27.24
C GLY A 54 -13.15 -12.81 26.96
N ALA A 55 -12.21 -12.51 27.84
CA ALA A 55 -11.27 -11.41 27.66
C ALA A 55 -9.96 -11.93 27.05
N PRO A 56 -9.33 -11.17 26.15
CA PRO A 56 -8.03 -11.55 25.61
C PRO A 56 -6.98 -11.51 26.72
N THR A 57 -6.02 -12.42 26.67
CA THR A 57 -4.92 -12.41 27.64
C THR A 57 -4.03 -11.18 27.41
N PRO A 58 -3.34 -10.67 28.45
CA PRO A 58 -2.37 -9.58 28.28
C PRO A 58 -1.29 -9.88 27.24
N TYR A 59 -0.93 -11.16 27.09
CA TYR A 59 -0.02 -11.62 26.03
C TYR A 59 -0.62 -11.43 24.64
N ALA A 60 -1.88 -11.85 24.43
CA ALA A 60 -2.57 -11.69 23.14
C ALA A 60 -2.73 -10.21 22.75
N ILE A 61 -2.99 -9.34 23.74
CA ILE A 61 -3.05 -7.88 23.52
C ILE A 61 -1.69 -7.36 23.05
N LYS A 62 -0.60 -7.68 23.76
CA LYS A 62 0.76 -7.24 23.38
C LYS A 62 1.19 -7.77 22.01
N ALA A 63 0.84 -9.01 21.69
CA ALA A 63 1.11 -9.59 20.38
C ALA A 63 0.37 -8.83 19.27
N ALA A 64 -0.91 -8.52 19.48
CA ALA A 64 -1.70 -7.72 18.54
C ALA A 64 -1.13 -6.31 18.36
N GLU A 65 -0.74 -5.63 19.45
CA GLU A 65 -0.08 -4.31 19.39
C GLU A 65 1.22 -4.35 18.59
N ALA A 66 2.05 -5.37 18.82
CA ALA A 66 3.30 -5.56 18.07
C ALA A 66 3.04 -5.79 16.57
N THR A 67 2.03 -6.60 16.23
CA THR A 67 1.63 -6.84 14.84
C THR A 67 1.11 -5.57 14.18
N ILE A 68 0.22 -4.82 14.85
CA ILE A 68 -0.31 -3.55 14.32
C ILE A 68 0.84 -2.59 14.05
N LYS A 69 1.76 -2.42 15.02
CA LYS A 69 2.93 -1.55 14.86
C LYS A 69 3.77 -1.94 13.65
N LEU A 70 4.08 -3.23 13.49
CA LEU A 70 4.84 -3.73 12.33
C LEU A 70 4.14 -3.39 11.00
N TYR A 71 2.82 -3.57 10.93
CA TYR A 71 2.07 -3.23 9.72
C TYR A 71 2.04 -1.72 9.44
N THR A 72 1.91 -0.89 10.48
CA THR A 72 1.99 0.57 10.35
C THR A 72 3.36 1.00 9.84
N ASP A 73 4.44 0.49 10.43
CA ASP A 73 5.82 0.81 10.01
C ASP A 73 6.07 0.41 8.54
N LEU A 74 5.54 -0.75 8.11
CA LEU A 74 5.63 -1.20 6.71
C LEU A 74 4.81 -0.33 5.75
N ALA A 75 3.62 0.11 6.15
CA ALA A 75 2.79 0.99 5.35
C ALA A 75 3.44 2.37 5.17
N GLU A 76 3.98 2.95 6.25
CA GLU A 76 4.71 4.23 6.20
C GLU A 76 5.94 4.15 5.29
N ALA A 77 6.70 3.05 5.37
CA ALA A 77 7.84 2.83 4.48
C ALA A 77 7.43 2.70 3.01
N ALA A 78 6.28 2.07 2.73
CA ALA A 78 5.75 1.96 1.37
C ALA A 78 5.32 3.34 0.83
N ASP A 79 4.65 4.13 1.65
CA ASP A 79 4.21 5.49 1.29
C ASP A 79 5.41 6.42 1.04
N GLN A 80 6.43 6.38 1.89
CA GLN A 80 7.66 7.15 1.69
C GLN A 80 8.33 6.81 0.34
N ARG A 81 8.44 5.53 -0.01
CA ARG A 81 8.99 5.11 -1.31
C ARG A 81 8.18 5.62 -2.49
N GLN A 82 6.85 5.68 -2.37
CA GLN A 82 6.00 6.23 -3.42
C GLN A 82 6.20 7.74 -3.57
N VAL A 83 6.31 8.47 -2.46
CA VAL A 83 6.58 9.91 -2.45
C VAL A 83 7.95 10.20 -3.06
N GLU A 84 8.99 9.46 -2.68
CA GLU A 84 10.34 9.60 -3.25
C GLU A 84 10.36 9.30 -4.76
N ALA A 85 9.66 8.26 -5.20
CA ALA A 85 9.54 7.93 -6.62
C ALA A 85 8.83 9.05 -7.41
N ALA A 86 7.74 9.60 -6.86
CA ALA A 86 7.02 10.71 -7.47
C ALA A 86 7.85 12.00 -7.53
N ALA A 87 8.59 12.30 -6.44
CA ALA A 87 9.51 13.43 -6.39
C ALA A 87 10.63 13.30 -7.43
N ARG A 88 11.21 12.10 -7.58
CA ARG A 88 12.26 11.83 -8.58
C ARG A 88 11.76 12.04 -10.01
N LEU A 89 10.59 11.50 -10.34
CA LEU A 89 10.00 11.68 -11.67
C LEU A 89 9.72 13.16 -11.99
N THR A 90 9.27 13.91 -10.99
CA THR A 90 9.03 15.35 -11.14
C THR A 90 10.34 16.11 -11.37
N ALA A 91 11.39 15.79 -10.61
CA ALA A 91 12.72 16.40 -10.79
C ALA A 91 13.30 16.09 -12.18
N GLU A 92 13.23 14.83 -12.63
CA GLU A 92 13.67 14.42 -13.97
C GLU A 92 12.89 15.15 -15.09
N ALA A 93 11.57 15.35 -14.90
CA ALA A 93 10.75 16.08 -15.85
C ALA A 93 11.13 17.57 -15.95
N VAL A 94 11.37 18.22 -14.81
CA VAL A 94 11.82 19.63 -14.75
C VAL A 94 13.19 19.79 -15.42
N GLU A 95 14.14 18.89 -15.11
CA GLU A 95 15.48 18.94 -15.73
C GLU A 95 15.41 18.77 -17.25
N LYS A 96 14.58 17.82 -17.73
CA LYS A 96 14.37 17.61 -19.16
C LYS A 96 13.74 18.83 -19.83
N GLN A 97 12.79 19.49 -19.17
CA GLN A 97 12.13 20.68 -19.70
C GLN A 97 13.10 21.86 -19.77
N GLN A 98 13.96 22.05 -18.76
CA GLN A 98 15.00 23.08 -18.77
C GLN A 98 16.04 22.84 -19.88
N LYS A 99 16.52 21.60 -20.05
CA LYS A 99 17.45 21.25 -21.14
C LYS A 99 16.82 21.49 -22.51
N LYS A 100 15.54 21.12 -22.68
CA LYS A 100 14.82 21.37 -23.94
C LYS A 100 14.69 22.88 -24.22
N ALA A 101 14.31 23.67 -23.22
CA ALA A 101 14.22 25.13 -23.38
C ALA A 101 15.57 25.77 -23.76
N ALA A 102 16.67 25.29 -23.19
CA ALA A 102 18.02 25.76 -23.55
C ALA A 102 18.41 25.39 -24.99
N LEU A 103 18.09 24.17 -25.43
CA LEU A 103 18.34 23.73 -26.81
C LEU A 103 17.49 24.51 -27.83
N ASP A 104 16.21 24.71 -27.53
CA ASP A 104 15.31 25.49 -28.38
C ASP A 104 15.80 26.94 -28.54
N ALA A 105 16.31 27.55 -27.45
CA ALA A 105 16.94 28.87 -27.51
C ALA A 105 18.21 28.92 -28.39
N GLN A 106 19.05 27.89 -28.32
CA GLN A 106 20.24 27.78 -29.19
C GLN A 106 19.87 27.59 -30.66
N ILE A 107 18.85 26.79 -30.96
CA ILE A 107 18.34 26.59 -32.32
C ILE A 107 17.83 27.92 -32.90
N ASP A 108 17.09 28.70 -32.12
CA ASP A 108 16.58 30.00 -32.54
C ASP A 108 17.72 30.99 -32.84
N GLU A 109 18.75 31.01 -32.01
CA GLU A 109 19.92 31.86 -32.22
C GLU A 109 20.69 31.47 -33.49
N GLN A 110 20.97 30.18 -33.69
CA GLN A 110 21.63 29.69 -34.89
C GLN A 110 20.80 29.93 -36.16
N THR A 111 19.48 29.79 -36.08
CA THR A 111 18.58 30.05 -37.21
C THR A 111 18.62 31.53 -37.62
N LYS A 112 18.64 32.45 -36.63
CA LYS A 112 18.81 33.90 -36.89
C LYS A 112 20.18 34.19 -37.52
N ALA A 113 21.25 33.57 -37.04
CA ALA A 113 22.58 33.73 -37.60
C ALA A 113 22.68 33.24 -39.05
N LEU A 114 22.13 32.05 -39.35
CA LEU A 114 22.07 31.50 -40.70
C LEU A 114 21.28 32.38 -41.66
N ARG A 115 20.17 32.97 -41.20
CA ARG A 115 19.38 33.90 -42.02
C ARG A 115 20.19 35.15 -42.37
N LYS A 116 20.88 35.75 -41.40
CA LYS A 116 21.79 36.90 -41.65
C LYS A 116 22.89 36.56 -42.65
N LEU A 117 23.52 35.38 -42.50
CA LEU A 117 24.56 34.92 -43.44
C LEU A 117 24.01 34.69 -44.85
N ARG A 118 22.80 34.12 -44.98
CA ARG A 118 22.12 33.98 -46.28
C ARG A 118 21.82 35.32 -46.94
N ASP A 119 21.33 36.29 -46.17
CA ASP A 119 21.04 37.64 -46.68
C ASP A 119 22.32 38.37 -47.14
N GLN A 120 23.44 38.14 -46.45
CA GLN A 120 24.75 38.66 -46.85
C GLN A 120 25.27 37.98 -48.14
N ALA A 121 25.14 36.66 -48.24
CA ALA A 121 25.53 35.91 -49.44
C ALA A 121 24.69 36.30 -50.67
N ALA A 122 23.40 36.60 -50.49
CA ALA A 122 22.52 37.07 -51.56
C ALA A 122 22.90 38.46 -52.08
N LYS A 123 23.50 39.33 -51.25
CA LYS A 123 23.99 40.65 -51.64
C LYS A 123 25.34 40.63 -52.36
N LEU A 124 26.06 39.52 -52.29
CA LEU A 124 27.36 39.30 -52.95
C LEU A 124 27.22 38.65 -54.33
N LYS A 125 26.01 38.26 -54.72
CA LYS A 125 25.65 37.86 -56.10
C LYS A 125 25.06 39.06 -56.83
#